data_AF-A0A4U3F6M0-F1
#
_entry.id   AF-A0A4U3F6M0-F1
#
_cell.length_a   1.000
_cell.length_b   1.000
_cell.length_c   1.000
_cell.angle_alpha   90.00
_cell.angle_beta   90.00
_cell.angle_gamma   90.00
#
_symmetry.space_group_name_H-M   'P 1'
#
loop_
_entity.id
_entity.type
_entity.pdbx_description
1 polymer ?
#
loop_
_entity_poly.entity_id
_entity_poly.type
_entity_poly.pdbx_seq_one_letter_code
_entity_poly.pdbx_strand_id
1 'polypeptide(L)' 'MNLKQIEQQIEQERRILNQMAEEHGVRDYRVLDQSEQLDRILDMYFQYKDQDADFLIP' A
#
# COMPACT_ATOMS: atom_id res chain seq x y z
N MET A 1 8.62 9.86 -8.09
CA MET A 1 7.86 8.60 -8.20
C MET A 1 6.54 8.96 -8.86
N ASN A 2 6.10 8.27 -9.92
CA ASN A 2 4.81 8.57 -10.56
C ASN A 2 3.68 7.89 -9.77
N LEU A 3 2.55 8.56 -9.52
CA LEU A 3 1.38 7.99 -8.83
C LEU A 3 0.99 6.61 -9.36
N LYS A 4 1.02 6.42 -10.70
CA LYS A 4 0.72 5.11 -11.31
C LYS A 4 1.69 4.00 -10.91
N GLN A 5 2.96 4.33 -10.68
CA GLN A 5 3.95 3.34 -10.24
C GLN A 5 3.71 2.95 -8.79
N ILE A 6 3.29 3.90 -7.95
CA ILE A 6 2.94 3.63 -6.56
C ILE A 6 1.66 2.77 -6.50
N GLU A 7 0.65 3.05 -7.33
CA GLU A 7 -0.56 2.23 -7.43
C GLU A 7 -0.26 0.79 -7.84
N GLN A 8 0.63 0.60 -8.82
CA GLN A 8 1.08 -0.74 -9.22
C GLN A 8 1.80 -1.47 -8.09
N GLN A 9 2.64 -0.75 -7.33
CA GLN A 9 3.34 -1.31 -6.19
C GLN A 9 2.38 -1.72 -5.07
N ILE A 10 1.38 -0.90 -4.76
CA ILE A 10 0.32 -1.21 -3.79
C ILE A 10 -0.43 -2.48 -4.20
N GLU A 11 -0.85 -2.60 -5.46
CA GLU A 11 -1.59 -3.78 -5.91
C GLU A 11 -0.73 -5.05 -5.89
N GLN A 12 0.57 -4.94 -6.18
CA GLN A 12 1.49 -6.06 -6.08
C GLN A 12 1.65 -6.53 -4.62
N GLU A 13 1.91 -5.59 -3.71
CA GLU A 13 2.05 -5.87 -2.28
C GLU A 13 0.77 -6.45 -1.68
N ARG A 14 -0.41 -5.94 -2.08
CA ARG A 14 -1.72 -6.48 -1.67
C ARG A 14 -1.89 -7.94 -2.06
N ARG A 15 -1.46 -8.33 -3.27
CA ARG A 15 -1.54 -9.73 -3.72
C ARG A 15 -0.62 -10.64 -2.92
N ILE A 16 0.59 -10.19 -2.63
CA ILE A 16 1.55 -10.93 -1.80
C ILE A 16 0.99 -11.12 -0.39
N LEU A 17 0.45 -10.06 0.21
CA LEU A 17 -0.16 -10.13 1.54
C LEU A 17 -1.34 -11.11 1.59
N ASN A 18 -2.22 -11.07 0.60
CA ASN A 18 -3.34 -12.01 0.51
C ASN A 18 -2.86 -13.46 0.36
N GLN A 19 -1.87 -13.70 -0.49
CA GLN A 19 -1.33 -15.04 -0.67
C GLN A 19 -0.70 -15.56 0.63
N MET A 20 0.09 -14.74 1.33
CA MET A 20 0.66 -15.14 2.62
C MET A 20 -0.42 -15.36 3.69
N ALA A 21 -1.49 -14.57 3.68
CA ALA A 21 -2.62 -14.76 4.58
C ALA A 21 -3.37 -16.07 4.30
N GLU A 22 -3.46 -16.49 3.04
CA GLU A 22 -4.03 -17.79 2.66
C GLU A 22 -3.12 -18.97 3.07
N GLU A 23 -1.79 -18.81 2.91
CA GLU A 23 -0.83 -19.88 3.18
C GLU A 23 -0.49 -20.06 4.68
N HIS A 24 -0.35 -18.94 5.40
CA HIS A 24 0.13 -18.92 6.79
C HIS A 24 -0.94 -18.48 7.80
N GLY A 25 -2.02 -17.88 7.34
CA GLY A 25 -3.07 -17.31 8.17
C GLY A 25 -2.80 -15.86 8.56
N VAL A 26 -3.88 -15.08 8.71
CA VAL A 26 -3.85 -13.63 9.00
C VAL A 26 -3.17 -13.22 10.31
N ARG A 27 -2.90 -14.18 11.21
CA ARG A 27 -2.22 -13.93 12.50
C ARG A 27 -0.74 -14.29 12.49
N ASP A 28 -0.22 -14.79 11.36
CA ASP A 28 1.20 -15.05 11.22
C ASP A 28 1.97 -13.72 11.27
N TYR A 29 3.08 -13.70 12.02
CA TYR A 29 3.87 -12.47 12.21
C TYR A 29 4.41 -11.91 10.89
N ARG A 30 4.67 -12.77 9.88
CA ARG A 30 5.15 -12.34 8.55
C ARG A 30 4.05 -11.64 7.77
N VAL A 31 2.82 -12.11 7.90
CA VAL A 31 1.64 -11.48 7.30
C VAL A 31 1.39 -10.12 7.96
N LEU A 32 1.53 -10.04 9.29
CA LEU A 32 1.41 -8.77 10.02
C LEU A 32 2.50 -7.77 9.65
N ASP A 33 3.77 -8.21 9.56
CA ASP A 33 4.88 -7.35 9.15
C ASP A 33 4.69 -6.80 7.73
N GLN A 34 4.28 -7.64 6.78
CA GLN A 34 3.99 -7.20 5.42
C GLN A 34 2.79 -6.23 5.36
N SER A 35 1.77 -6.46 6.20
CA SER A 35 0.63 -5.55 6.31
C SER A 35 1.09 -4.16 6.75
N GLU A 36 1.99 -4.08 7.73
CA GLU A 36 2.54 -2.81 8.20
C GLU A 36 3.37 -2.10 7.10
N GLN A 37 4.08 -2.86 6.27
CA GLN A 37 4.80 -2.30 5.13
C GLN A 37 3.85 -1.75 4.06
N LEU A 38 2.77 -2.47 3.75
CA LEU A 38 1.74 -2.01 2.81
C LEU A 38 1.05 -0.73 3.32
N ASP A 39 0.74 -0.66 4.61
CA ASP A 39 0.13 0.53 5.23
C ASP A 39 1.02 1.77 5.07
N ARG A 40 2.34 1.65 5.28
CA ARG A 40 3.29 2.76 5.07
C ARG A 40 3.33 3.23 3.61
N ILE A 41 3.21 2.31 2.66
CA ILE A 41 3.17 2.64 1.22
C ILE A 41 1.87 3.37 0.88
N LEU A 42 0.74 2.93 1.45
CA LEU A 42 -0.55 3.59 1.32
C LEU A 42 -0.53 5.00 1.91
N ASP A 43 0.05 5.19 3.10
CA ASP A 43 0.19 6.50 3.72
C ASP A 43 0.99 7.47 2.85
N MET A 44 2.11 7.02 2.28
CA MET A 44 2.86 7.82 1.31
C MET A 44 2.04 8.14 0.06
N TYR A 45 1.31 7.17 -0.49
CA TYR A 45 0.44 7.39 -1.64
C TYR A 45 -0.63 8.43 -1.35
N PHE A 46 -1.27 8.37 -0.19
CA PHE A 46 -2.27 9.35 0.23
C PHE A 46 -1.66 10.73 0.38
N GLN A 47 -0.47 10.86 0.97
CA GLN A 47 0.24 12.14 1.05
C GLN A 47 0.55 12.73 -0.32
N TYR A 48 1.09 11.94 -1.25
CA TYR A 48 1.37 12.41 -2.60
C TYR A 48 0.09 12.80 -3.35
N LYS A 49 -0.98 12.02 -3.19
CA LYS A 49 -2.27 12.29 -3.82
C LYS A 49 -2.93 13.55 -3.26
N ASP A 50 -2.79 13.81 -1.96
CA ASP A 50 -3.30 15.00 -1.29
C ASP A 50 -2.55 16.26 -1.74
N GLN A 51 -1.23 16.16 -1.93
CA GLN A 51 -0.41 17.23 -2.51
C GLN A 51 -0.76 17.55 -3.97
N ASP A 52 -1.17 16.55 -4.77
CA ASP A 52 -1.72 16.77 -6.11
C ASP A 52 -3.14 17.38 -6.09
N ALA A 53 -3.92 17.15 -5.02
CA ALA A 53 -5.28 17.68 -4.86
C ALA A 53 -5.32 19.14 -4.37
N ASP A 54 -4.32 19.57 -3.61
CA ASP A 54 -4.18 20.96 -3.12
C ASP A 54 -3.90 21.98 -4.25
N PHE A 55 -3.53 21.51 -5.45
CA PHE A 55 -3.37 22.36 -6.65
C PHE A 55 -4.69 22.63 -7.41
N LEU A 56 -5.82 22.16 -6.87
CA LEU A 56 -7.15 22.19 -7.52
C LEU A 56 -8.24 22.89 -6.69
N ILE A 57 -7.87 23.84 -5.83
CA ILE A 57 -8.84 24.79 -5.24
C ILE A 57 -8.65 26.18 -5.89
N PRO A 58 -9.68 26.76 -6.54
CA PRO A 58 -9.63 28.07 -7.18
C PRO A 58 -9.59 29.25 -6.19
#